data_AF-A0A2V7ZHW2-F1
#
_entry.id   AF-A0A2V7ZHW2-F1
#
_cell.length_a   1.000
_cell.length_b   1.000
_cell.length_c   1.000
_cell.angle_alpha   90.00
_cell.angle_beta   90.00
_cell.angle_gamma   90.00
#
_symmetry.space_group_name_H-M   'P 1'
#
loop_
_entity.id
_entity.type
_entity.pdbx_description
1 polymer ?
#
loop_
_entity_poly.entity_id
_entity_poly.type
_entity_poly.pdbx_seq_one_letter_code
_entity_poly.pdbx_strand_id
1 'polypeptide(L)'
;MDEVSRTASSPARVVSTGIAAAITGSAARTLGLLAAAAAVAILVAFTNLAGLLIVRSIDRRRELAVRTALGARRSDIARQLLSEAEALVALGIVGGVLLAVWITPTVGRLALAQFGGVANRVVTVSWRVVGAVSIAAAVCAWICGSLPVLVASRQSIVDVLRRGATA
;
A
#
# COMPACT_ATOMS: atom_id res chain seq x y z
N MET A 1 8.90 -10.99 -65.98
CA MET A 1 8.26 -9.81 -65.33
C MET A 1 7.94 -10.08 -63.85
N ASP A 2 8.63 -11.02 -63.16
CA ASP A 2 8.31 -11.41 -61.77
C ASP A 2 9.42 -11.14 -60.74
N GLU A 3 10.57 -10.61 -61.18
CA GLU A 3 11.74 -10.42 -60.31
C GLU A 3 11.86 -8.98 -59.78
N VAL A 4 11.26 -8.01 -60.48
CA VAL A 4 11.28 -6.58 -60.10
C VAL A 4 10.22 -6.22 -59.04
N SER A 5 9.20 -7.08 -58.83
CA SER A 5 8.15 -6.88 -57.83
C SER A 5 8.54 -7.33 -56.41
N ARG A 6 9.63 -8.10 -56.23
CA ARG A 6 10.11 -8.54 -54.90
C ARG A 6 11.05 -7.54 -54.20
N THR A 7 11.65 -6.60 -54.92
CA THR A 7 12.63 -5.66 -54.35
C THR A 7 11.99 -4.38 -53.79
N ALA A 8 10.70 -4.13 -54.05
CA ALA A 8 10.00 -2.91 -53.61
C ALA A 8 9.33 -3.00 -52.23
N SER A 9 9.26 -4.18 -51.59
CA SER A 9 8.45 -4.39 -50.37
C SER A 9 9.25 -4.45 -49.05
N SER A 10 10.45 -3.87 -48.98
CA SER A 10 11.30 -4.01 -47.78
C SER A 10 12.22 -2.82 -47.38
N PRO A 11 11.73 -1.56 -47.36
CA PRO A 11 12.38 -0.51 -46.55
C PRO A 11 11.51 0.00 -45.38
N ALA A 12 10.18 -0.17 -45.42
CA ALA A 12 9.28 0.42 -44.43
C ALA A 12 9.31 -0.27 -43.04
N ARG A 13 9.69 -1.55 -42.98
CA ARG A 13 9.61 -2.38 -41.75
C ARG A 13 10.76 -2.13 -40.76
N VAL A 14 11.94 -1.73 -41.26
CA VAL A 14 13.12 -1.50 -40.40
C VAL A 14 12.97 -0.17 -39.64
N VAL A 15 12.42 0.86 -40.30
CA VAL A 15 12.17 2.18 -39.69
C VAL A 15 11.05 2.13 -38.65
N SER A 16 9.97 1.38 -38.90
CA SER A 16 8.87 1.24 -37.93
C SER A 16 9.30 0.54 -36.64
N THR A 17 10.27 -0.38 -36.72
CA THR A 17 10.77 -1.12 -35.56
C THR A 17 11.74 -0.26 -34.73
N GLY A 18 12.56 0.58 -35.38
CA GLY A 18 13.49 1.48 -34.70
C GLY A 18 12.80 2.58 -33.88
N ILE A 19 11.75 3.21 -34.43
CA ILE A 19 11.01 4.27 -33.72
C ILE A 19 10.15 3.67 -32.59
N ALA A 20 9.49 2.53 -32.83
CA ALA A 20 8.72 1.84 -31.79
C ALA A 20 9.62 1.34 -30.64
N ALA A 21 10.81 0.80 -30.94
CA ALA A 21 11.76 0.36 -29.93
C ALA A 21 12.35 1.54 -29.13
N ALA A 22 12.65 2.67 -29.79
CA ALA A 22 13.15 3.87 -29.11
C ALA A 22 12.11 4.50 -28.17
N ILE A 23 10.83 4.56 -28.59
CA ILE A 23 9.72 5.06 -27.76
C ILE A 23 9.43 4.09 -26.60
N THR A 24 9.49 2.78 -26.84
CA THR A 24 9.25 1.78 -25.79
C THR A 24 10.38 1.76 -24.76
N GLY A 25 11.64 1.94 -25.18
CA GLY A 25 12.80 1.98 -24.29
C GLY A 25 12.79 3.17 -23.32
N SER A 26 12.41 4.36 -23.79
CA SER A 26 12.28 5.54 -22.93
C SER A 26 11.08 5.44 -21.99
N ALA A 27 9.92 4.95 -22.49
CA ALA A 27 8.73 4.74 -21.67
C ALA A 27 8.96 3.69 -20.57
N ALA A 28 9.62 2.57 -20.88
CA ALA A 28 9.92 1.53 -19.90
C ALA A 28 10.81 2.05 -18.76
N ARG A 29 11.80 2.91 -19.08
CA ARG A 29 12.66 3.54 -18.07
C ARG A 29 11.86 4.49 -17.16
N THR A 30 11.04 5.36 -17.75
CA THR A 30 10.19 6.29 -16.98
C THR A 30 9.17 5.55 -16.11
N LEU A 31 8.51 4.52 -16.64
CA LEU A 31 7.58 3.69 -15.87
C LEU A 31 8.31 2.94 -14.73
N GLY A 32 9.53 2.46 -14.97
CA GLY A 32 10.36 1.85 -13.94
C GLY A 32 10.70 2.81 -12.80
N LEU A 33 11.06 4.06 -13.12
CA LEU A 33 11.31 5.11 -12.11
C LEU A 33 10.05 5.45 -11.31
N LEU A 34 8.89 5.58 -11.98
CA LEU A 34 7.61 5.82 -11.32
C LEU A 34 7.20 4.64 -10.41
N ALA A 35 7.44 3.40 -10.84
CA ALA A 35 7.18 2.21 -10.03
C ALA A 35 8.08 2.17 -8.78
N ALA A 36 9.37 2.50 -8.92
CA ALA A 36 10.29 2.60 -7.79
C ALA A 36 9.86 3.71 -6.81
N ALA A 37 9.50 4.90 -7.32
CA ALA A 37 8.98 6.00 -6.51
C ALA A 37 7.70 5.61 -5.77
N ALA A 38 6.77 4.91 -6.44
CA ALA A 38 5.55 4.40 -5.81
C ALA A 38 5.85 3.37 -4.71
N ALA A 39 6.82 2.47 -4.93
CA ALA A 39 7.24 1.50 -3.92
C ALA A 39 7.80 2.19 -2.66
N VAL A 40 8.63 3.23 -2.83
CA VAL A 40 9.13 4.04 -1.72
C VAL A 40 8.00 4.76 -1.00
N ALA A 41 7.06 5.37 -1.74
CA ALA A 41 5.90 6.05 -1.15
C ALA A 41 5.03 5.09 -0.31
N ILE A 42 4.81 3.86 -0.80
CA ILE A 42 4.11 2.80 -0.07
C ILE A 42 4.85 2.46 1.23
N LEU A 43 6.18 2.35 1.18
CA LEU A 43 6.99 2.04 2.37
C LEU A 43 6.91 3.16 3.43
N VAL A 44 6.94 4.41 2.99
CA VAL A 44 6.74 5.58 3.87
C VAL A 44 5.34 5.54 4.49
N ALA A 45 4.31 5.24 3.70
CA ALA A 45 2.94 5.12 4.19
C ALA A 45 2.82 4.01 5.25
N PHE A 46 3.45 2.85 5.06
CA PHE A 46 3.45 1.78 6.06
C PHE A 46 4.19 2.13 7.34
N THR A 47 5.32 2.83 7.25
CA THR A 47 6.04 3.32 8.43
C THR A 47 5.16 4.27 9.25
N ASN A 48 4.45 5.19 8.59
CA ASN A 48 3.52 6.10 9.23
C ASN A 48 2.31 5.37 9.85
N LEU A 49 1.75 4.41 9.14
CA LEU A 49 0.66 3.58 9.63
C LEU A 49 1.09 2.83 10.90
N ALA A 50 2.25 2.17 10.88
CA ALA A 50 2.80 1.48 12.04
C ALA A 50 3.01 2.42 13.23
N GLY A 51 3.63 3.58 13.00
CA GLY A 51 3.85 4.61 14.03
C GLY A 51 2.53 5.08 14.66
N LEU A 52 1.53 5.38 13.83
CA LEU A 52 0.20 5.82 14.28
C LEU A 52 -0.49 4.75 15.15
N LEU A 53 -0.44 3.48 14.74
CA LEU A 53 -1.04 2.38 15.48
C LEU A 53 -0.34 2.15 16.83
N ILE A 54 0.99 2.24 16.86
CA ILE A 54 1.79 2.11 18.08
C ILE A 54 1.44 3.26 19.05
N VAL A 55 1.44 4.51 18.60
CA VAL A 55 1.12 5.68 19.46
C VAL A 55 -0.29 5.58 20.02
N ARG A 56 -1.29 5.26 19.18
CA ARG A 56 -2.68 5.06 19.64
C ARG A 56 -2.81 3.96 20.69
N SER A 57 -1.99 2.91 20.59
CA SER A 57 -1.99 1.85 21.60
C SER A 57 -1.48 2.31 22.97
N ILE A 58 -0.58 3.31 22.99
CA ILE A 58 0.01 3.85 24.21
C ILE A 58 -0.98 4.76 24.93
N ASP A 59 -1.63 5.69 24.22
CA ASP A 59 -2.64 6.59 24.81
C ASP A 59 -3.79 5.82 25.44
N ARG A 60 -4.15 4.67 24.87
CA ARG A 60 -5.22 3.80 25.37
C ARG A 60 -4.83 2.98 26.59
N ARG A 61 -3.54 2.87 26.94
CA ARG A 61 -3.11 2.06 28.10
C ARG A 61 -3.78 2.48 29.40
N ARG A 62 -4.04 3.78 29.60
CA ARG A 62 -4.67 4.29 30.82
C ARG A 62 -6.13 3.87 30.94
N GLU A 63 -6.88 3.95 29.84
CA GLU A 63 -8.27 3.47 29.77
C GLU A 63 -8.36 1.95 29.94
N LEU A 64 -7.45 1.22 29.29
CA LEU A 64 -7.37 -0.23 29.36
C LEU A 64 -6.99 -0.71 30.77
N ALA A 65 -6.09 -0.02 31.47
CA ALA A 65 -5.74 -0.32 32.85
C ALA A 65 -6.95 -0.19 33.80
N VAL A 66 -7.76 0.87 33.63
CA VAL A 66 -9.00 1.05 34.40
C VAL A 66 -10.00 -0.07 34.08
N ARG A 67 -10.21 -0.42 32.80
CA ARG A 67 -11.08 -1.53 32.41
C ARG A 67 -10.62 -2.89 32.96
N THR A 68 -9.30 -3.14 32.99
CA THR A 68 -8.76 -4.36 33.60
C THR A 68 -8.95 -4.39 35.11
N ALA A 69 -8.87 -3.24 35.80
CA ALA A 69 -9.17 -3.14 37.23
C ALA A 69 -10.65 -3.42 37.54
N LEU A 70 -11.54 -3.16 36.57
CA LEU A 70 -12.96 -3.49 36.63
C LEU A 70 -13.29 -4.94 36.19
N GLY A 71 -12.28 -5.77 35.90
CA GLY A 71 -12.46 -7.20 35.60
C GLY A 71 -12.59 -7.56 34.11
N ALA A 72 -12.32 -6.64 33.19
CA ALA A 72 -12.34 -6.95 31.75
C ALA A 72 -11.25 -7.98 31.37
N ARG A 73 -11.60 -8.98 30.55
CA ARG A 73 -10.65 -9.98 30.08
C ARG A 73 -9.73 -9.37 29.02
N ARG A 74 -8.45 -9.76 29.05
CA ARG A 74 -7.42 -9.29 28.09
C ARG A 74 -7.76 -9.60 26.63
N SER A 75 -8.53 -10.67 26.39
CA SER A 75 -9.04 -11.05 25.06
C SER A 75 -10.00 -10.03 24.48
N ASP A 76 -10.82 -9.40 25.31
CA ASP A 76 -11.87 -8.48 24.87
C ASP A 76 -11.24 -7.14 24.44
N ILE A 77 -10.22 -6.73 25.19
CA ILE A 77 -9.37 -5.59 24.87
C ILE A 77 -8.61 -5.81 23.55
N ALA A 78 -8.00 -6.99 23.38
CA ALA A 78 -7.26 -7.32 22.16
C ALA A 78 -8.16 -7.28 20.92
N ARG A 79 -9.36 -7.88 21.00
CA ARG A 79 -10.34 -7.89 19.89
C ARG A 79 -10.79 -6.49 19.53
N GLN A 80 -11.07 -5.64 20.52
CA GLN A 80 -11.48 -4.26 20.27
C GLN A 80 -10.38 -3.48 19.53
N LEU A 81 -9.13 -3.54 20.01
CA LEU A 81 -8.01 -2.84 19.38
C LEU A 81 -7.75 -3.31 17.94
N LEU A 82 -7.84 -4.62 17.70
CA LEU A 82 -7.72 -5.19 16.36
C LEU A 82 -8.85 -4.71 15.45
N SER A 83 -10.09 -4.76 15.91
CA SER A 83 -11.25 -4.34 15.12
C SER A 83 -11.20 -2.85 14.74
N GLU A 84 -10.67 -2.01 15.64
CA GLU A 84 -10.54 -0.59 15.37
C GLU A 84 -9.38 -0.29 14.40
N ALA A 85 -8.26 -1.00 14.53
CA ALA A 85 -7.16 -0.90 13.59
C ALA A 85 -7.58 -1.38 12.19
N GLU A 86 -8.32 -2.49 12.10
CA GLU A 86 -8.88 -3.00 10.85
C GLU A 86 -9.91 -2.04 10.24
N ALA A 87 -10.79 -1.45 11.04
CA ALA A 87 -11.76 -0.46 10.55
C ALA A 87 -11.07 0.78 9.98
N LEU A 88 -10.02 1.27 10.64
CA LEU A 88 -9.21 2.39 10.15
C LEU A 88 -8.50 2.06 8.82
N VAL A 89 -7.92 0.87 8.71
CA VAL A 89 -7.28 0.42 7.48
C VAL A 89 -8.31 0.25 6.36
N ALA A 90 -9.46 -0.34 6.64
CA ALA A 90 -10.54 -0.51 5.67
C ALA A 90 -11.02 0.85 5.13
N LEU A 91 -11.25 1.84 6.00
CA LEU A 91 -11.60 3.20 5.58
C LEU A 91 -10.50 3.84 4.73
N GLY A 92 -9.24 3.65 5.09
CA GLY A 92 -8.10 4.13 4.30
C GLY A 92 -8.03 3.50 2.91
N ILE A 93 -8.24 2.18 2.80
CA ILE A 93 -8.27 1.45 1.53
C ILE A 93 -9.41 1.96 0.65
N VAL A 94 -10.63 2.06 1.21
CA VAL A 94 -11.80 2.55 0.48
C VAL A 94 -11.57 3.97 -0.02
N GLY A 95 -11.07 4.87 0.84
CA GLY A 95 -10.75 6.24 0.47
C GLY A 95 -9.66 6.31 -0.62
N GLY A 96 -8.60 5.51 -0.49
CA GLY A 96 -7.52 5.43 -1.46
C GLY A 96 -7.98 4.92 -2.83
N VAL A 97 -8.82 3.89 -2.86
CA VAL A 97 -9.42 3.36 -4.11
C VAL A 97 -10.32 4.41 -4.75
N LEU A 98 -11.15 5.09 -3.96
CA LEU A 98 -12.03 6.14 -4.46
C LEU A 98 -11.22 7.28 -5.09
N LEU A 99 -10.16 7.73 -4.43
CA LEU A 99 -9.23 8.72 -4.97
C LEU A 99 -8.55 8.23 -6.24
N ALA A 100 -8.10 6.97 -6.30
CA ALA A 100 -7.49 6.40 -7.50
C ALA A 100 -8.46 6.40 -8.69
N VAL A 101 -9.72 6.04 -8.47
CA VAL A 101 -10.77 6.05 -9.51
C VAL A 101 -11.08 7.47 -9.99
N TRP A 102 -10.98 8.48 -9.12
CA TRP A 102 -11.21 9.88 -9.49
C TRP A 102 -10.00 10.53 -10.17
N ILE A 103 -8.78 10.24 -9.71
CA ILE A 103 -7.54 10.87 -10.20
C ILE A 103 -7.09 10.25 -11.52
N THR A 104 -7.23 8.93 -11.70
CA THR A 104 -6.82 8.24 -12.94
C THR A 104 -7.40 8.88 -14.21
N PRO A 105 -8.72 9.14 -14.31
CA PRO A 105 -9.30 9.77 -15.50
C PRO A 105 -9.01 11.27 -15.61
N THR A 106 -8.70 11.99 -14.53
CA THR A 106 -8.34 13.42 -14.61
C THR A 106 -6.91 13.59 -15.10
N VAL A 107 -5.98 12.78 -14.58
CA VAL A 107 -4.59 12.71 -15.06
C VAL A 107 -4.56 12.23 -16.51
N GLY A 108 -5.36 11.22 -16.87
CA GLY A 108 -5.48 10.76 -18.25
C GLY A 108 -5.93 11.87 -19.21
N ARG A 109 -6.92 12.67 -18.81
CA ARG A 109 -7.40 13.82 -19.61
C ARG A 109 -6.33 14.92 -19.75
N LEU A 110 -5.61 15.24 -18.68
CA LEU A 110 -4.55 16.26 -18.70
C LEU A 110 -3.35 15.82 -19.55
N ALA A 111 -2.95 14.55 -19.44
CA ALA A 111 -1.87 13.98 -20.23
C ALA A 111 -2.21 13.96 -21.73
N LEU A 112 -3.47 13.65 -22.08
CA LEU A 112 -3.94 13.67 -23.47
C LEU A 112 -3.87 15.08 -24.08
N ALA A 113 -4.20 16.11 -23.28
CA ALA A 113 -4.13 17.51 -23.70
C ALA A 113 -2.69 18.00 -23.94
N GLN A 114 -1.70 17.46 -23.21
CA GLN A 114 -0.30 17.88 -23.35
C GLN A 114 0.52 17.08 -24.38
N PHE A 115 0.27 15.78 -24.53
CA PHE A 115 1.13 14.89 -25.31
C PHE A 115 0.52 14.41 -26.64
N GLY A 116 -0.71 14.81 -26.96
CA GLY A 116 -1.45 14.32 -28.13
C GLY A 116 -1.78 12.83 -28.03
N GLY A 117 -2.70 12.34 -28.87
CA GLY A 117 -3.32 11.00 -28.76
C GLY A 117 -2.40 9.76 -28.74
N VAL A 118 -1.08 9.93 -28.78
CA VAL A 118 -0.06 8.88 -28.58
C VAL A 118 -0.05 8.36 -27.12
N ALA A 119 -0.56 9.16 -26.17
CA ALA A 119 -0.67 8.79 -24.75
C ALA A 119 -1.91 7.94 -24.39
N ASN A 120 -2.60 7.33 -25.36
CA ASN A 120 -3.78 6.49 -25.12
C ASN A 120 -3.46 5.13 -24.46
N ARG A 121 -2.26 4.94 -23.89
CA ARG A 121 -1.94 3.72 -23.14
C ARG A 121 -2.52 3.83 -21.72
N VAL A 122 -3.84 3.70 -21.66
CA VAL A 122 -4.66 3.12 -20.58
C VAL A 122 -3.94 3.13 -19.21
N VAL A 123 -3.87 4.30 -18.57
CA VAL A 123 -3.60 4.36 -17.12
C VAL A 123 -4.80 3.70 -16.46
N THR A 124 -4.61 2.48 -16.00
CA THR A 124 -5.65 1.70 -15.33
C THR A 124 -5.28 1.47 -13.90
N VAL A 125 -6.28 1.55 -13.03
CA VAL A 125 -6.16 1.07 -11.67
C VAL A 125 -6.07 -0.45 -11.74
N SER A 126 -4.86 -0.98 -11.58
CA SER A 126 -4.66 -2.42 -11.55
C SER A 126 -5.12 -2.97 -10.21
N TRP A 127 -6.13 -3.84 -10.23
CA TRP A 127 -6.64 -4.51 -9.04
C TRP A 127 -5.54 -5.30 -8.30
N ARG A 128 -4.49 -5.75 -9.01
CA ARG A 128 -3.33 -6.44 -8.42
C ARG A 128 -2.57 -5.56 -7.45
N VAL A 129 -2.37 -4.29 -7.81
CA VAL A 129 -1.67 -3.31 -6.95
C VAL A 129 -2.52 -2.96 -5.75
N VAL A 130 -3.82 -2.72 -5.98
CA VAL A 130 -4.79 -2.47 -4.89
C VAL A 130 -4.82 -3.66 -3.93
N GLY A 131 -4.90 -4.88 -4.44
CA GLY A 131 -4.89 -6.10 -3.64
C GLY A 131 -3.59 -6.27 -2.84
N ALA A 132 -2.44 -6.10 -3.49
CA ALA A 132 -1.14 -6.23 -2.81
C ALA A 132 -0.96 -5.20 -1.68
N VAL A 133 -1.31 -3.93 -1.93
CA VAL A 133 -1.23 -2.86 -0.91
C VAL A 133 -2.24 -3.10 0.21
N SER A 134 -3.45 -3.54 -0.12
CA SER A 134 -4.50 -3.86 0.87
C SER A 134 -4.07 -4.99 1.79
N ILE A 135 -3.50 -6.07 1.24
CA ILE A 135 -2.97 -7.20 2.01
C ILE A 135 -1.82 -6.73 2.91
N ALA A 136 -0.87 -5.97 2.35
CA ALA A 136 0.26 -5.45 3.14
C ALA A 136 -0.21 -4.52 4.27
N ALA A 137 -1.24 -3.70 4.05
CA ALA A 137 -1.85 -2.86 5.08
C ALA A 137 -2.54 -3.67 6.17
N ALA A 138 -3.29 -4.71 5.80
CA ALA A 138 -3.93 -5.62 6.74
C ALA A 138 -2.90 -6.36 7.60
N VAL A 139 -1.83 -6.88 6.98
CA VAL A 139 -0.72 -7.52 7.70
C VAL A 139 -0.04 -6.55 8.65
N CYS A 140 0.23 -5.31 8.20
CA CYS A 140 0.81 -4.27 9.04
C CYS A 140 -0.08 -3.95 10.25
N ALA A 141 -1.39 -3.77 10.05
CA ALA A 141 -2.33 -3.53 11.15
C ALA A 141 -2.43 -4.71 12.12
N TRP A 142 -2.40 -5.95 11.61
CA TRP A 142 -2.44 -7.14 12.45
C TRP A 142 -1.17 -7.27 13.32
N ILE A 143 0.02 -7.05 12.73
CA ILE A 143 1.29 -7.07 13.46
C ILE A 143 1.35 -5.92 14.47
N CYS A 144 1.07 -4.69 14.06
CA CYS A 144 1.14 -3.53 14.93
C CYS A 144 0.05 -3.51 16.01
N GLY A 145 -1.14 -4.04 15.71
CA GLY A 145 -2.25 -4.17 16.66
C GLY A 145 -2.04 -5.28 17.69
N SER A 146 -1.29 -6.33 17.36
CA SER A 146 -0.96 -7.43 18.29
C SER A 146 0.25 -7.16 19.19
N LEU A 147 1.15 -6.26 18.78
CA LEU A 147 2.29 -5.80 19.60
C LEU A 147 1.94 -5.38 21.04
N PRO A 148 0.95 -4.50 21.29
CA PRO A 148 0.62 -4.08 22.66
C PRO A 148 0.10 -5.23 23.53
N VAL A 149 -0.57 -6.24 22.95
CA VAL A 149 -1.06 -7.42 23.69
C VAL A 149 0.11 -8.25 24.21
N LEU A 150 1.14 -8.45 23.38
CA LEU A 150 2.35 -9.19 23.75
C LEU A 150 3.17 -8.44 24.81
N VAL A 151 3.29 -7.12 24.68
CA VAL A 151 4.02 -6.27 25.64
C VAL A 151 3.29 -6.18 26.98
N ALA A 152 1.96 -6.06 26.98
CA ALA A 152 1.15 -6.04 28.20
C ALA A 152 1.22 -7.38 28.97
N SER A 153 1.33 -8.51 28.27
CA SER A 153 1.48 -9.82 28.90
C SER A 153 2.78 -9.92 29.72
N ARG A 154 3.90 -9.41 29.18
CA ARG A 154 5.21 -9.41 29.86
C ARG A 154 5.25 -8.55 31.12
N GLN A 155 4.61 -7.38 31.11
CA GLN A 155 4.58 -6.51 32.30
C GLN A 155 3.81 -7.14 33.46
N SER A 156 2.70 -7.83 33.17
CA SER A 156 1.93 -8.52 34.22
C SER A 156 2.68 -9.69 34.87
N ILE A 157 3.52 -10.39 34.11
CA ILE A 157 4.34 -11.49 34.64
C ILE A 157 5.44 -10.94 35.55
N VAL A 158 6.09 -9.85 35.15
CA VAL A 158 7.13 -9.21 35.96
C VAL A 158 6.56 -8.65 37.26
N ASP A 159 5.38 -8.03 37.23
CA ASP A 159 4.71 -7.51 38.43
C ASP A 159 4.17 -8.60 39.37
N VAL A 160 3.86 -9.79 38.85
CA VAL A 160 3.48 -10.95 39.67
C VAL A 160 4.72 -11.54 40.33
N LEU A 161 5.83 -11.67 39.60
CA LEU A 161 7.12 -12.12 40.16
C LEU A 161 7.68 -11.15 41.21
N ARG A 162 7.55 -9.83 40.99
CA ARG A 162 7.99 -8.82 41.97
C ARG A 162 7.19 -8.84 43.26
N ARG A 163 5.87 -9.09 43.18
CA ARG A 163 4.99 -9.19 44.36
C ARG A 163 5.15 -10.49 45.12
N GLY A 164 5.51 -11.59 44.45
CA GLY A 164 5.84 -12.86 45.10
C GLY A 164 7.22 -12.89 45.76
N ALA A 165 8.14 -12.01 45.37
CA ALA A 165 9.48 -11.91 45.96
C ALA A 165 9.54 -11.01 47.21
N THR A 166 8.47 -10.27 47.51
CA THR A 166 8.35 -9.37 48.68
C THR A 166 7.39 -9.91 49.75
N ALA A 167 6.97 -11.17 49.64
CA ALA A 167 6.16 -11.88 50.63
C ALA A 167 6.97 -13.09 51.15
#